data_AF-A0A7K4HC19-F1
#
_entry.id   AF-A0A7K4HC19-F1
#
_cell.length_a   1.000
_cell.length_b   1.000
_cell.length_c   1.000
_cell.angle_alpha   90.00
_cell.angle_beta   90.00
_cell.angle_gamma   90.00
#
_symmetry.space_group_name_H-M   'P 1'
#
loop_
_entity.id
_entity.type
_entity.pdbx_description
1 polymer ?
#
loop_
_entity_poly.entity_id
_entity_poly.type
_entity_poly.pdbx_seq_one_letter_code
_entity_poly.pdbx_strand_id
1 'polypeptide(L)'
;MEFEEKLSVIFLEFIKQTIDLEFFIDQMISLIEDQSVEGVWKEVMNSFIPGQNSLFLKIVHIYSITIFETFNREFFNELNEEKNLIRKNFKTTPLKILKFFDANFQINFENEFKIWEELRECICRRNVIAHNMGKIDEAYIECNKHPDMALIDKVIGIDIDHNLEYIKKSNDTVGKYIVFTFKKIAEYYKFIDIESTVKIIAENGYFDDVNSDLLNDVDI
;
A
#
# COMPACT_ATOMS: atom_id res chain seq x y z
N MET A 1 17.53 18.65 -10.75
CA MET A 1 16.33 17.81 -10.89
C MET A 1 15.14 18.73 -10.87
N GLU A 2 14.40 18.79 -11.97
CA GLU A 2 13.15 19.56 -12.03
C GLU A 2 12.11 18.92 -11.08
N PHE A 3 11.12 19.70 -10.63
CA PHE A 3 10.10 19.23 -9.68
C PHE A 3 9.41 17.93 -10.15
N GLU A 4 9.07 17.86 -11.44
CA GLU A 4 8.40 16.71 -12.07
C GLU A 4 9.29 15.47 -12.07
N GLU A 5 10.58 15.67 -12.34
CA GLU A 5 11.60 14.61 -12.32
C GLU A 5 11.77 14.06 -10.89
N LYS A 6 11.77 14.92 -9.86
CA LYS A 6 11.83 14.47 -8.45
C LYS A 6 10.62 13.63 -8.06
N LEU A 7 9.41 14.09 -8.39
CA LEU A 7 8.19 13.32 -8.09
C LEU A 7 8.19 11.97 -8.81
N SER A 8 8.71 11.94 -10.04
CA SER A 8 8.82 10.71 -10.82
C SER A 8 9.82 9.73 -10.22
N VAL A 9 10.96 10.21 -9.71
CA VAL A 9 11.94 9.39 -8.98
C VAL A 9 11.32 8.81 -7.70
N ILE A 10 10.61 9.62 -6.91
CA ILE A 10 9.90 9.15 -5.72
C ILE A 10 8.88 8.06 -6.11
N PHE A 11 8.06 8.33 -7.12
CA PHE A 11 7.08 7.37 -7.62
C PHE A 11 7.71 6.02 -7.99
N LEU A 12 8.76 6.03 -8.82
CA LEU A 12 9.42 4.80 -9.28
C LEU A 12 10.06 4.01 -8.15
N GLU A 13 10.68 4.69 -7.19
CA GLU A 13 11.27 4.06 -6.02
C GLU A 13 10.23 3.29 -5.20
N PHE A 14 9.08 3.91 -4.92
CA PHE A 14 8.03 3.24 -4.13
C PHE A 14 7.29 2.16 -4.93
N ILE A 15 7.15 2.31 -6.24
CA ILE A 15 6.64 1.25 -7.11
C ILE A 15 7.57 0.04 -7.10
N LYS A 16 8.88 0.24 -7.24
CA LYS A 16 9.84 -0.87 -7.15
C LYS A 16 9.72 -1.57 -5.81
N GLN A 17 9.63 -0.84 -4.70
CA GLN A 17 9.44 -1.46 -3.38
C GLN A 17 8.18 -2.32 -3.31
N THR A 18 7.08 -1.92 -3.96
CA THR A 18 5.87 -2.77 -4.02
C THR A 18 6.07 -4.03 -4.87
N ILE A 19 6.79 -3.94 -6.00
CA ILE A 19 7.09 -5.10 -6.87
C ILE A 19 8.04 -6.07 -6.16
N ASP A 20 9.13 -5.56 -5.57
CA ASP A 20 10.10 -6.35 -4.82
C ASP A 20 9.43 -7.10 -3.66
N LEU A 21 8.50 -6.43 -2.96
CA LEU A 21 7.74 -7.05 -1.88
C LEU A 21 6.79 -8.14 -2.39
N GLU A 22 6.14 -7.92 -3.54
CA GLU A 22 5.29 -8.95 -4.16
C GLU A 22 6.10 -10.19 -4.53
N PHE A 23 7.24 -10.01 -5.19
CA PHE A 23 8.15 -11.10 -5.54
C PHE A 23 8.66 -11.86 -4.31
N PHE A 24 8.94 -11.14 -3.22
CA PHE A 24 9.28 -11.76 -1.94
C PHE A 24 8.11 -12.59 -1.38
N ILE A 25 6.88 -12.07 -1.40
CA ILE A 25 5.68 -12.79 -0.93
C ILE A 25 5.46 -14.06 -1.77
N ASP A 26 5.62 -13.98 -3.09
CA ASP A 26 5.44 -15.11 -3.99
C ASP A 26 6.47 -16.23 -3.75
N GLN A 27 7.73 -15.87 -3.54
CA GLN A 27 8.75 -16.84 -3.12
C GLN A 27 8.39 -17.52 -1.80
N MET A 28 7.86 -16.76 -0.83
CA MET A 28 7.44 -17.32 0.45
C MET A 28 6.26 -18.28 0.30
N ILE A 29 5.27 -17.94 -0.52
CA ILE A 29 4.14 -18.83 -0.83
C ILE A 29 4.66 -20.13 -1.44
N SER A 30 5.52 -20.04 -2.47
CA SER A 30 6.10 -21.21 -3.13
C SER A 30 6.88 -22.10 -2.16
N LEU A 31 7.72 -21.53 -1.29
CA LEU A 31 8.48 -22.27 -0.30
C LEU A 31 7.57 -23.01 0.71
N ILE A 32 6.48 -22.38 1.13
CA ILE A 32 5.52 -22.99 2.06
C ILE A 32 4.74 -24.12 1.38
N GLU A 33 4.32 -23.91 0.13
CA GLU A 33 3.65 -24.93 -0.67
C GLU A 33 4.54 -26.14 -0.90
N ASP A 34 5.80 -25.95 -1.31
CA ASP A 34 6.77 -27.03 -1.53
C ASP A 34 7.07 -27.83 -0.24
N GLN A 35 7.21 -27.15 0.90
CA GLN A 35 7.44 -27.80 2.20
C GLN A 35 6.21 -28.57 2.72
N SER A 36 5.00 -28.27 2.22
CA SER A 36 3.78 -28.97 2.60
C SER A 36 3.62 -30.36 1.96
N VAL A 37 4.48 -30.67 0.97
CA VAL A 37 4.39 -31.86 0.09
C VAL A 37 5.30 -33.02 0.56
N GLU A 38 6.33 -32.81 1.39
CA GLU A 38 7.23 -33.90 1.85
C GLU A 38 7.04 -34.31 3.33
N GLY A 39 6.96 -35.63 3.56
CA GLY A 39 6.57 -36.27 4.83
C GLY A 39 7.53 -36.08 6.02
N VAL A 40 7.07 -36.50 7.21
CA VAL A 40 7.69 -36.40 8.56
C VAL A 40 7.96 -34.97 9.04
N TRP A 41 8.44 -34.07 8.19
CA TRP A 41 8.68 -32.66 8.52
C TRP A 41 7.40 -31.83 8.58
N LYS A 42 6.34 -32.22 7.85
CA LYS A 42 5.03 -31.57 7.89
C LYS A 42 4.45 -31.45 9.30
N GLU A 43 4.53 -32.50 10.12
CA GLU A 43 4.00 -32.48 11.50
C GLU A 43 4.88 -31.67 12.45
N VAL A 44 6.21 -31.74 12.30
CA VAL A 44 7.17 -30.97 13.10
C VAL A 44 7.04 -29.48 12.78
N MET A 45 7.02 -29.12 11.50
CA MET A 45 6.83 -27.75 11.05
C MET A 45 5.46 -27.21 11.47
N ASN A 46 4.36 -27.94 11.24
CA ASN A 46 3.02 -27.55 11.74
C ASN A 46 2.94 -27.38 13.27
N SER A 47 3.87 -27.95 14.05
CA SER A 47 3.92 -27.80 15.51
C SER A 47 4.71 -26.57 16.00
N PHE A 48 5.69 -26.08 15.23
CA PHE A 48 6.49 -24.88 15.53
C PHE A 48 5.97 -23.61 14.86
N ILE A 49 5.27 -23.77 13.74
CA ILE A 49 4.84 -22.72 12.82
C ILE A 49 3.65 -21.85 13.26
N PRO A 50 2.63 -22.32 14.01
CA PRO A 50 1.37 -21.57 14.17
C PRO A 50 1.57 -20.17 14.78
N GLY A 51 2.58 -20.00 15.64
CA GLY A 51 2.91 -18.70 16.25
C GLY A 51 3.88 -17.85 15.43
N GLN A 52 4.89 -18.47 14.80
CA GLN A 52 5.95 -17.76 14.07
C GLN A 52 5.49 -17.26 12.70
N ASN A 53 4.65 -18.02 11.99
CA ASN A 53 4.00 -17.53 10.78
C ASN A 53 3.13 -16.31 11.09
N SER A 54 2.39 -16.29 12.20
CA SER A 54 1.57 -15.11 12.55
C SER A 54 2.41 -13.84 12.73
N LEU A 55 3.58 -13.92 13.37
CA LEU A 55 4.43 -12.76 13.62
C LEU A 55 5.09 -12.26 12.33
N PHE A 56 5.62 -13.19 11.52
CA PHE A 56 6.20 -12.85 10.23
C PHE A 56 5.17 -12.17 9.32
N LEU A 57 3.98 -12.75 9.19
CA LEU A 57 2.88 -12.20 8.39
C LEU A 57 2.47 -10.80 8.87
N LYS A 58 2.42 -10.58 10.19
CA LYS A 58 2.18 -9.26 10.79
C LYS A 58 3.27 -8.26 10.39
N ILE A 59 4.54 -8.67 10.37
CA ILE A 59 5.66 -7.83 9.94
C ILE A 59 5.55 -7.47 8.45
N VAL A 60 5.25 -8.44 7.58
CA VAL A 60 5.13 -8.19 6.14
C VAL A 60 3.96 -7.25 5.81
N HIS A 61 2.82 -7.40 6.50
CA HIS A 61 1.72 -6.44 6.38
C HIS A 61 2.09 -5.03 6.88
N ILE A 62 2.78 -4.93 8.03
CA ILE A 62 3.29 -3.64 8.53
C ILE A 62 4.23 -3.01 7.48
N TYR A 63 5.10 -3.81 6.86
CA TYR A 63 6.01 -3.33 5.83
C TYR A 63 5.25 -2.78 4.61
N SER A 64 4.24 -3.50 4.13
CA SER A 64 3.36 -3.03 3.03
C SER A 64 2.73 -1.66 3.35
N ILE A 65 2.22 -1.47 4.57
CA ILE A 65 1.67 -0.17 5.00
C ILE A 65 2.76 0.88 5.25
N THR A 66 3.96 0.47 5.62
CA THR A 66 5.10 1.39 5.77
C THR A 66 5.52 2.00 4.44
N ILE A 67 5.47 1.24 3.34
CA ILE A 67 5.66 1.75 1.97
C ILE A 67 4.63 2.86 1.70
N PHE A 68 3.34 2.59 1.95
CA PHE A 68 2.27 3.57 1.81
C PHE A 68 2.50 4.85 2.67
N GLU A 69 2.87 4.70 3.94
CA GLU A 69 3.08 5.84 4.84
C GLU A 69 4.28 6.69 4.40
N THR A 70 5.34 6.03 3.93
CA THR A 70 6.60 6.66 3.52
C THR A 70 6.45 7.35 2.17
N PHE A 71 5.81 6.70 1.19
CA PHE A 71 5.44 7.33 -0.09
C PHE A 71 4.67 8.62 0.15
N ASN A 72 3.59 8.56 0.94
CA ASN A 72 2.77 9.74 1.21
C ASN A 72 3.55 10.86 1.88
N ARG A 73 4.44 10.54 2.81
CA ARG A 73 5.28 11.55 3.46
C ARG A 73 6.20 12.20 2.45
N GLU A 74 6.95 11.43 1.69
CA GLU A 74 7.98 11.94 0.78
C GLU A 74 7.36 12.67 -0.41
N PHE A 75 6.38 12.04 -1.07
CA PHE A 75 5.69 12.58 -2.22
C PHE A 75 4.96 13.89 -1.88
N PHE A 76 4.17 13.92 -0.80
CA PHE A 76 3.45 15.12 -0.43
C PHE A 76 4.32 16.18 0.23
N ASN A 77 5.46 15.84 0.83
CA ASN A 77 6.42 16.84 1.28
C ASN A 77 6.99 17.60 0.08
N GLU A 78 7.47 16.90 -0.95
CA GLU A 78 7.99 17.54 -2.17
C GLU A 78 6.88 18.36 -2.86
N LEU A 79 5.66 17.81 -2.94
CA LEU A 79 4.52 18.53 -3.50
C LEU A 79 4.15 19.79 -2.72
N ASN A 80 4.19 19.72 -1.38
CA ASN A 80 3.88 20.85 -0.50
C ASN A 80 4.93 21.96 -0.61
N GLU A 81 6.21 21.59 -0.70
CA GLU A 81 7.32 22.53 -0.84
C GLU A 81 7.20 23.34 -2.12
N GLU A 82 6.86 22.70 -3.24
CA GLU A 82 6.76 23.38 -4.53
C GLU A 82 5.43 24.14 -4.72
N LYS A 83 4.30 23.53 -4.32
CA LYS A 83 2.96 24.02 -4.69
C LYS A 83 2.24 24.76 -3.56
N ASN A 84 2.85 24.90 -2.38
CA ASN A 84 2.29 25.59 -1.22
C ASN A 84 0.86 25.13 -0.85
N LEU A 85 0.66 23.81 -0.75
CA LEU A 85 -0.65 23.24 -0.44
C LEU A 85 -1.11 23.54 1.00
N ILE A 86 -2.42 23.42 1.23
CA ILE A 86 -3.13 23.89 2.43
C ILE A 86 -2.67 23.17 3.73
N ARG A 87 -1.97 22.04 3.65
CA ARG A 87 -1.49 21.28 4.82
C ARG A 87 -0.04 20.84 4.66
N LYS A 88 0.87 21.51 5.38
CA LYS A 88 2.30 21.20 5.42
C LYS A 88 2.66 19.79 5.92
N ASN A 89 1.76 19.10 6.62
CA ASN A 89 1.99 17.74 7.12
C ASN A 89 0.84 16.84 6.67
N PHE A 90 1.03 16.13 5.56
CA PHE A 90 0.09 15.11 5.12
C PHE A 90 0.04 14.01 6.19
N LYS A 91 -1.17 13.71 6.67
CA LYS A 91 -1.40 12.68 7.68
C LYS A 91 -2.18 11.54 7.05
N THR A 92 -1.71 10.33 7.23
CA THR A 92 -2.14 9.09 6.55
C THR A 92 -3.40 8.44 7.13
N THR A 93 -4.18 9.15 7.96
CA THR A 93 -5.47 8.61 8.43
C THR A 93 -6.51 8.70 7.30
N PRO A 94 -7.41 7.70 7.11
CA PRO A 94 -8.33 7.66 5.97
C PRO A 94 -9.09 8.97 5.71
N LEU A 95 -9.75 9.52 6.74
CA LEU A 95 -10.48 10.79 6.62
C LEU A 95 -9.62 11.98 6.16
N LYS A 96 -8.34 12.01 6.56
CA LYS A 96 -7.45 13.11 6.20
C LYS A 96 -6.95 12.99 4.76
N ILE A 97 -6.81 11.76 4.25
CA ILE A 97 -6.50 11.48 2.84
C ILE A 97 -7.65 12.02 1.98
N LEU A 98 -8.89 11.59 2.26
CA LEU A 98 -10.08 12.06 1.54
C LEU A 98 -10.18 13.58 1.51
N LYS A 99 -10.12 14.22 2.69
CA LYS A 99 -10.18 15.68 2.82
C LYS A 99 -9.02 16.39 2.12
N PHE A 100 -7.85 15.76 2.01
CA PHE A 100 -6.70 16.37 1.36
C PHE A 100 -6.84 16.33 -0.16
N PHE A 101 -7.24 15.18 -0.72
CA PHE A 101 -7.43 15.04 -2.16
C PHE A 101 -8.56 15.94 -2.69
N ASP A 102 -9.69 15.98 -1.98
CA ASP A 102 -10.81 16.86 -2.30
C ASP A 102 -10.38 18.34 -2.26
N ALA A 103 -9.76 18.78 -1.17
CA ALA A 103 -9.43 20.19 -0.96
C ALA A 103 -8.32 20.74 -1.88
N ASN A 104 -7.35 19.91 -2.30
CA ASN A 104 -6.20 20.39 -3.07
C ASN A 104 -6.27 20.06 -4.56
N PHE A 105 -7.01 19.02 -4.95
CA PHE A 105 -7.02 18.53 -6.33
C PHE A 105 -8.43 18.31 -6.90
N GLN A 106 -9.49 18.50 -6.11
CA GLN A 106 -10.88 18.21 -6.51
C GLN A 106 -11.09 16.75 -6.94
N ILE A 107 -10.31 15.84 -6.36
CA ILE A 107 -10.40 14.41 -6.63
C ILE A 107 -11.38 13.81 -5.63
N ASN A 108 -12.46 13.21 -6.14
CA ASN A 108 -13.35 12.42 -5.31
C ASN A 108 -12.76 11.03 -5.13
N PHE A 109 -11.85 10.94 -4.15
CA PHE A 109 -11.04 9.75 -3.95
C PHE A 109 -11.86 8.47 -3.73
N GLU A 110 -13.00 8.56 -3.03
CA GLU A 110 -13.86 7.38 -2.78
C GLU A 110 -14.54 6.86 -4.04
N ASN A 111 -14.92 7.76 -4.94
CA ASN A 111 -15.59 7.38 -6.20
C ASN A 111 -14.60 7.01 -7.30
N GLU A 112 -13.41 7.61 -7.30
CA GLU A 112 -12.42 7.46 -8.36
C GLU A 112 -11.41 6.34 -8.09
N PHE A 113 -11.17 5.98 -6.82
CA PHE A 113 -10.31 4.85 -6.46
C PHE A 113 -11.16 3.68 -5.98
N LYS A 114 -11.57 2.80 -6.92
CA LYS A 114 -12.53 1.71 -6.69
C LYS A 114 -12.17 0.76 -5.53
N ILE A 115 -10.89 0.59 -5.23
CA ILE A 115 -10.38 -0.27 -4.15
C ILE A 115 -10.02 0.51 -2.87
N TRP A 116 -10.60 1.71 -2.71
CA TRP A 116 -10.41 2.54 -1.51
C TRP A 116 -10.80 1.80 -0.23
N GLU A 117 -11.87 1.02 -0.28
CA GLU A 117 -12.36 0.28 0.87
C GLU A 117 -11.30 -0.71 1.39
N GLU A 118 -10.64 -1.44 0.49
CA GLU A 118 -9.53 -2.33 0.82
C GLU A 118 -8.33 -1.58 1.41
N LEU A 119 -7.93 -0.46 0.82
CA LEU A 119 -6.80 0.32 1.32
C LEU A 119 -7.08 0.84 2.73
N ARG A 120 -8.29 1.38 2.93
CA ARG A 120 -8.76 1.86 4.23
C ARG A 120 -8.69 0.76 5.28
N GLU A 121 -9.14 -0.46 4.94
CA GLU A 121 -9.03 -1.61 5.83
C GLU A 121 -7.56 -1.91 6.20
N CYS A 122 -6.66 -1.91 5.22
CA CYS A 122 -5.24 -2.19 5.47
C CYS A 122 -4.59 -1.14 6.39
N ILE A 123 -4.87 0.15 6.16
CA ILE A 123 -4.41 1.25 7.04
C ILE A 123 -4.94 1.06 8.47
N CYS A 124 -6.22 0.72 8.62
CA CYS A 124 -6.82 0.48 9.91
C CYS A 124 -6.21 -0.76 10.59
N ARG A 125 -5.98 -1.86 9.88
CA ARG A 125 -5.42 -3.07 10.49
C ARG A 125 -3.99 -2.90 10.98
N ARG A 126 -3.15 -2.11 10.30
CA ARG A 126 -1.80 -1.81 10.80
C ARG A 126 -1.79 -1.26 12.22
N ASN A 127 -2.73 -0.39 12.57
CA ASN A 127 -2.82 0.15 13.94
C ASN A 127 -3.19 -0.93 14.96
N VAL A 128 -4.07 -1.86 14.59
CA VAL A 128 -4.45 -3.00 15.43
C VAL A 128 -3.24 -3.91 15.66
N ILE A 129 -2.49 -4.23 14.60
CA ILE A 129 -1.30 -5.07 14.70
C ILE A 129 -0.23 -4.39 15.58
N ALA A 130 0.04 -3.11 15.32
CA ALA A 130 1.11 -2.36 16.00
C ALA A 130 0.80 -2.06 17.47
N HIS A 131 -0.46 -1.80 17.82
CA HIS A 131 -0.82 -1.31 19.15
C HIS A 131 -1.57 -2.32 20.01
N ASN A 132 -2.23 -3.32 19.41
CA ASN A 132 -3.08 -4.26 20.15
C ASN A 132 -2.69 -5.74 19.95
N MET A 133 -1.44 -6.03 19.56
CA MET A 133 -0.98 -7.41 19.26
C MET A 133 -1.83 -8.12 18.20
N GLY A 134 -2.47 -7.37 17.29
CA GLY A 134 -3.41 -7.90 16.30
C GLY A 134 -4.83 -8.14 16.82
N LYS A 135 -5.13 -7.85 18.09
CA LYS A 135 -6.47 -7.96 18.67
C LYS A 135 -7.27 -6.68 18.44
N ILE A 136 -8.43 -6.82 17.81
CA ILE A 136 -9.37 -5.72 17.65
C ILE A 136 -10.24 -5.67 18.90
N ASP A 137 -10.26 -4.56 19.63
CA ASP A 137 -11.17 -4.33 20.75
C ASP A 137 -12.30 -3.37 20.35
N GLU A 138 -13.36 -3.33 21.17
CA GLU A 138 -14.52 -2.46 20.93
C GLU A 138 -14.13 -0.98 20.89
N ALA A 139 -13.08 -0.58 21.61
CA ALA A 139 -12.57 0.80 21.62
C ALA A 139 -12.00 1.20 20.24
N TYR A 140 -11.33 0.27 19.55
CA TYR A 140 -10.84 0.49 18.18
C TYR A 140 -11.98 0.58 17.16
N ILE A 141 -13.01 -0.24 17.32
CA ILE A 141 -14.22 -0.22 16.48
C ILE A 141 -14.98 1.09 16.69
N GLU A 142 -15.17 1.53 17.94
CA GLU A 142 -15.83 2.80 18.27
C GLU A 142 -15.11 4.02 17.73
N CYS A 143 -13.77 4.06 17.75
CA CYS A 143 -13.00 5.16 17.16
C CYS A 143 -13.20 5.29 15.64
N ASN A 144 -13.66 4.22 14.96
CA ASN A 144 -13.95 4.21 13.53
C ASN A 144 -15.44 4.29 13.18
N LYS A 145 -16.34 4.29 14.17
CA LYS A 145 -17.77 4.59 13.98
C LYS A 145 -17.99 6.10 13.73
N HIS A 146 -17.44 6.63 12.66
CA HIS A 146 -17.96 7.85 12.05
C HIS A 146 -19.16 7.45 11.17
N PRO A 147 -20.26 8.24 11.12
CA PRO A 147 -21.47 7.89 10.38
C PRO A 147 -21.24 7.59 8.89
N ASP A 148 -20.16 8.12 8.30
CA ASP A 148 -19.78 7.91 6.89
C ASP A 148 -18.62 6.90 6.71
N MET A 149 -18.12 6.29 7.79
CA MET A 149 -16.97 5.38 7.79
C MET A 149 -17.32 4.04 8.43
N ALA A 150 -18.48 3.47 8.09
CA ALA A 150 -18.79 2.10 8.45
C ALA A 150 -17.74 1.17 7.82
N LEU A 151 -16.84 0.64 8.66
CA LEU A 151 -16.02 -0.49 8.24
C LEU A 151 -16.95 -1.69 8.00
N ILE A 152 -16.60 -2.50 7.01
CA ILE A 152 -17.34 -3.67 6.59
C ILE A 152 -17.54 -4.60 7.80
N ASP A 153 -18.81 -4.82 8.18
CA ASP A 153 -19.26 -5.77 9.22
C ASP A 153 -18.77 -7.22 9.03
N LYS A 154 -18.08 -7.53 7.93
CA LYS A 154 -17.77 -8.91 7.51
C LYS A 154 -16.36 -9.41 7.84
N VAL A 155 -15.40 -8.57 8.24
CA VAL A 155 -13.99 -9.02 8.36
C VAL A 155 -13.26 -8.50 9.62
N ILE A 156 -13.86 -7.56 10.35
CA ILE A 156 -13.29 -7.06 11.60
C ILE A 156 -13.36 -8.16 12.67
N GLY A 157 -12.20 -8.64 13.10
CA GLY A 157 -12.06 -9.68 14.13
C GLY A 157 -11.69 -11.06 13.60
N ILE A 158 -11.55 -11.24 12.28
CA ILE A 158 -10.89 -12.44 11.73
C ILE A 158 -9.39 -12.28 11.94
N ASP A 159 -8.81 -13.22 12.68
CA ASP A 159 -7.38 -13.31 12.95
C ASP A 159 -6.61 -13.29 11.62
N ILE A 160 -5.62 -12.39 11.49
CA ILE A 160 -4.70 -12.34 10.32
C ILE A 160 -3.79 -13.57 10.31
N ASP A 161 -3.88 -14.39 11.35
CA ASP A 161 -3.17 -15.63 11.50
C ASP A 161 -3.41 -16.48 10.23
N HIS A 162 -2.40 -16.46 9.34
CA HIS A 162 -2.12 -17.38 8.24
C HIS A 162 -2.66 -17.05 6.84
N ASN A 163 -3.06 -15.81 6.52
CA ASN A 163 -3.52 -15.50 5.15
C ASN A 163 -2.46 -14.73 4.31
N LEU A 164 -1.62 -15.47 3.58
CA LEU A 164 -0.64 -14.91 2.63
C LEU A 164 -1.29 -14.21 1.44
N GLU A 165 -2.44 -14.70 0.96
CA GLU A 165 -3.19 -14.04 -0.13
C GLU A 165 -3.67 -12.66 0.30
N TYR A 166 -4.06 -12.50 1.57
CA TYR A 166 -4.43 -11.20 2.13
C TYR A 166 -3.24 -10.22 2.12
N ILE A 167 -2.03 -10.68 2.46
CA ILE A 167 -0.84 -9.82 2.42
C ILE A 167 -0.51 -9.43 0.99
N LYS A 168 -0.56 -10.39 0.05
CA LYS A 168 -0.38 -10.10 -1.37
C LYS A 168 -1.38 -9.05 -1.85
N LYS A 169 -2.66 -9.21 -1.52
CA LYS A 169 -3.73 -8.24 -1.81
C LYS A 169 -3.45 -6.87 -1.16
N SER A 170 -2.96 -6.85 0.07
CA SER A 170 -2.62 -5.61 0.79
C SER A 170 -1.48 -4.85 0.09
N ASN A 171 -0.44 -5.55 -0.37
CA ASN A 171 0.66 -4.95 -1.11
C ASN A 171 0.21 -4.44 -2.49
N ASP A 172 -0.55 -5.25 -3.24
CA ASP A 172 -1.14 -4.85 -4.53
C ASP A 172 -2.00 -3.58 -4.39
N THR A 173 -2.80 -3.51 -3.33
CA THR A 173 -3.63 -2.32 -3.03
C THR A 173 -2.77 -1.07 -2.77
N VAL A 174 -1.62 -1.22 -2.11
CA VAL A 174 -0.67 -0.11 -1.89
C VAL A 174 -0.02 0.32 -3.22
N GLY A 175 0.40 -0.61 -4.06
CA GLY A 175 0.95 -0.32 -5.39
C GLY A 175 -0.05 0.46 -6.26
N LYS A 176 -1.29 -0.02 -6.34
CA LYS A 176 -2.38 0.64 -7.07
C LYS A 176 -2.69 2.04 -6.55
N TYR A 177 -2.60 2.25 -5.23
CA TYR A 177 -2.73 3.58 -4.62
C TYR A 177 -1.64 4.56 -5.11
N ILE A 178 -0.39 4.10 -5.13
CA ILE A 178 0.77 4.90 -5.56
C ILE A 178 0.59 5.31 -7.02
N VAL A 179 0.25 4.35 -7.90
CA VAL A 179 -0.01 4.63 -9.32
C VAL A 179 -1.18 5.60 -9.51
N PHE A 180 -2.31 5.34 -8.85
CA PHE A 180 -3.48 6.22 -8.92
C PHE A 180 -3.15 7.65 -8.49
N THR A 181 -2.49 7.80 -7.35
CA THR A 181 -2.11 9.11 -6.79
C THR A 181 -1.20 9.85 -7.75
N PHE A 182 -0.14 9.19 -8.22
CA PHE A 182 0.80 9.82 -9.14
C PHE A 182 0.11 10.27 -10.43
N LYS A 183 -0.67 9.38 -11.06
CA LYS A 183 -1.41 9.67 -12.30
C LYS A 183 -2.33 10.88 -12.15
N LYS A 184 -3.15 10.92 -11.09
CA LYS A 184 -4.09 12.03 -10.88
C LYS A 184 -3.39 13.36 -10.63
N ILE A 185 -2.28 13.35 -9.90
CA ILE A 185 -1.48 14.55 -9.64
C ILE A 185 -0.79 15.03 -10.92
N ALA A 186 -0.25 14.12 -11.72
CA ALA A 186 0.32 14.42 -13.03
C ALA A 186 -0.69 15.03 -13.99
N GLU A 187 -1.88 14.44 -14.09
CA GLU A 187 -3.01 14.97 -14.86
C GLU A 187 -3.41 16.38 -14.38
N TYR A 188 -3.51 16.58 -13.06
CA TYR A 188 -3.89 17.86 -12.46
C TYR A 188 -2.91 18.99 -12.81
N TYR A 189 -1.61 18.71 -12.72
CA TYR A 189 -0.57 19.70 -13.01
C TYR A 189 -0.14 19.75 -14.49
N LYS A 190 -0.67 18.85 -15.32
CA LYS A 190 -0.37 18.74 -16.76
C LYS A 190 1.11 18.47 -17.07
N PHE A 191 1.81 17.77 -16.18
CA PHE A 191 3.10 17.19 -16.53
C PHE A 191 2.85 15.79 -17.09
N ILE A 192 2.69 15.68 -18.41
CA ILE A 192 2.60 14.36 -19.04
C ILE A 192 3.60 14.29 -20.18
N ASP A 193 4.72 13.65 -19.86
CA ASP A 193 5.09 12.44 -20.55
C ASP A 193 5.54 11.39 -19.53
N ILE A 194 4.56 10.84 -18.80
CA ILE A 194 4.81 9.81 -17.77
C ILE A 194 5.43 8.57 -18.40
N GLU A 195 4.93 8.14 -19.57
CA GLU A 195 5.50 7.01 -20.30
C GLU A 195 6.96 7.26 -20.65
N SER A 196 7.31 8.42 -21.23
CA SER A 196 8.71 8.70 -21.52
C SER A 196 9.54 8.91 -20.26
N THR A 197 9.00 9.46 -19.17
CA THR A 197 9.77 9.66 -17.93
C THR A 197 10.04 8.34 -17.22
N VAL A 198 9.02 7.47 -17.11
CA VAL A 198 9.17 6.09 -16.62
C VAL A 198 10.14 5.33 -17.52
N LYS A 199 10.00 5.44 -18.84
CA LYS A 199 10.89 4.79 -19.82
C LYS A 199 12.32 5.32 -19.76
N ILE A 200 12.54 6.62 -19.67
CA ILE A 200 13.87 7.24 -19.56
C ILE A 200 14.53 6.79 -18.25
N ILE A 201 13.82 6.76 -17.13
CA ILE A 201 14.41 6.36 -15.85
C ILE A 201 14.68 4.85 -15.82
N ALA A 202 13.81 4.02 -16.41
CA ALA A 202 14.04 2.59 -16.61
C ALA A 202 15.25 2.32 -17.54
N GLU A 203 15.34 3.02 -18.69
CA GLU A 203 16.44 2.90 -19.65
C GLU A 203 17.79 3.41 -19.09
N ASN A 204 17.79 4.28 -18.08
CA ASN A 204 18.99 4.75 -17.39
C ASN A 204 19.44 3.80 -16.25
N GLY A 205 18.88 2.59 -16.15
CA GLY A 205 19.37 1.52 -15.27
C GLY A 205 19.06 1.73 -13.78
N TYR A 206 18.11 2.60 -13.45
CA TYR A 206 17.67 2.78 -12.06
C TYR A 206 16.70 1.67 -11.62
N PHE A 207 15.98 1.06 -12.57
CA PHE A 207 14.89 0.12 -12.32
C PHE A 207 14.74 -0.90 -13.46
N ASP A 208 15.68 -1.85 -13.59
CA ASP A 208 15.65 -2.89 -14.65
C ASP A 208 14.40 -3.80 -14.58
N ASP A 209 13.73 -3.85 -13.42
CA ASP A 209 12.60 -4.75 -13.14
C ASP A 209 11.21 -4.08 -13.21
N VAL A 210 11.12 -2.77 -13.47
CA VAL A 210 9.83 -2.05 -13.52
C VAL A 210 9.24 -2.15 -14.93
N ASN A 211 8.17 -2.93 -15.08
CA ASN A 211 7.44 -3.08 -16.34
C ASN A 211 6.86 -1.73 -16.81
N SER A 212 7.11 -1.33 -18.05
CA SER A 212 6.55 -0.12 -18.65
C SER A 212 5.01 -0.13 -18.73
N ASP A 213 4.40 -1.31 -18.74
CA ASP A 213 2.95 -1.49 -18.78
C ASP A 213 2.27 -1.36 -17.40
N LEU A 214 3.01 -1.08 -16.33
CA LEU A 214 2.46 -0.94 -14.97
C LEU A 214 1.33 0.12 -14.87
N LEU A 215 1.34 1.12 -15.75
CA LEU A 215 0.32 2.16 -15.82
C LEU A 215 -0.98 1.69 -16.51
N ASN A 216 -0.92 0.58 -17.25
CA ASN A 216 -2.04 -0.01 -17.99
C ASN A 216 -2.87 -0.97 -17.11
N ASP A 217 -2.30 -1.49 -16.01
CA ASP A 217 -2.96 -2.42 -15.08
C ASP A 217 -3.86 -1.75 -14.03
N VAL A 218 -4.00 -0.42 -14.07
CA VAL A 218 -4.98 0.29 -13.25
C VAL A 218 -6.24 0.56 -14.08
N ASP A 219 -7.12 -0.44 -14.15
CA ASP A 219 -8.51 -0.24 -14.56
C ASP A 219 -9.20 0.65 -13.51
N ILE A 220 -9.15 1.98 -13.75
CA ILE A 220 -9.85 3.01 -12.97
C ILE A 220 -11.35 2.73 -12.98
#